data_AF-A0A7X6XYP6-F1
#
_entry.id   AF-A0A7X6XYP6-F1
#
_cell.length_a   1.000
_cell.length_b   1.000
_cell.length_c   1.000
_cell.angle_alpha   90.00
_cell.angle_beta   90.00
_cell.angle_gamma   90.00
#
_symmetry.space_group_name_H-M   'P 1'
#
loop_
_entity.id
_entity.type
_entity.pdbx_description
1 polymer ?
#
loop_
_entity_poly.entity_id
_entity_poly.type
_entity_poly.pdbx_seq_one_letter_code
_entity_poly.pdbx_strand_id
1 'polypeptide(L)'
;MSTKGLYIHIPFSDHITGHTVLDTVPHAYVQHIFEQIPNTYYDSIYIGGGNLLKLDKISLFYIFEKLPSFTHLTVEINPHFMEDEKINILPLNTRICLGVQKGKNAYDFEYAMKLLRQKGFNNISLEIPYGIENQTLNAYVDVLNNLVHLNPDHISIHPESEDEAFYDITVALLTNYEYEHYEYVSFCKENKKSPQTLIYSQYEDYDAVGLGSTYKKDNIRYTWSSNYETMDSFETEPIDDVVFEYVMMHLHLKEGMHLDTFKSKFGLSVYNVWCSKFEHEDLKLEKGYLSLRNLKYLDTVLIHFLNT
;
A
#
# COMPACT_ATOMS: atom_id res chain seq x y z
N MET A 1 -3.67 -20.48 10.04
CA MET A 1 -3.90 -20.27 8.59
C MET A 1 -2.58 -19.83 7.96
N SER A 2 -2.37 -20.04 6.66
CA SER A 2 -1.20 -19.49 5.97
C SER A 2 -1.39 -17.98 5.79
N THR A 3 -0.35 -17.19 6.08
CA THR A 3 -0.30 -15.75 5.78
C THR A 3 -0.40 -15.53 4.27
N LYS A 4 -1.15 -14.50 3.83
CA LYS A 4 -1.37 -14.23 2.40
C LYS A 4 -0.33 -13.27 1.84
N GLY A 5 0.07 -12.27 2.63
CA GLY A 5 1.01 -11.23 2.22
C GLY A 5 2.36 -11.34 2.91
N LEU A 6 3.40 -10.83 2.26
CA LEU A 6 4.70 -10.57 2.86
C LEU A 6 5.13 -9.13 2.53
N TYR A 7 5.43 -8.33 3.56
CA TYR A 7 6.05 -7.02 3.42
C TYR A 7 7.54 -7.07 3.78
N ILE A 8 8.40 -6.60 2.88
CA ILE A 8 9.85 -6.55 3.10
C ILE A 8 10.28 -5.09 3.14
N HIS A 9 10.76 -4.65 4.30
CA HIS A 9 11.15 -3.25 4.51
C HIS A 9 12.64 -3.01 4.21
N ILE A 10 12.91 -2.19 3.20
CA ILE A 10 14.24 -1.76 2.76
C ILE A 10 14.39 -0.26 3.10
N PRO A 11 14.99 0.10 4.25
CA PRO A 11 14.86 1.44 4.85
C PRO A 11 15.78 2.52 4.23
N PHE A 12 16.55 2.22 3.18
CA PHE A 12 17.57 3.14 2.65
C PHE A 12 16.90 4.31 1.93
N SER A 13 16.89 5.50 2.53
CA SER A 13 16.36 6.74 1.93
C SER A 13 17.35 7.91 2.11
N ASP A 14 17.12 9.05 1.43
CA ASP A 14 17.93 10.27 1.63
C ASP A 14 17.39 11.16 2.75
N HIS A 15 16.14 10.96 3.16
CA HIS A 15 15.43 11.83 4.10
C HIS A 15 15.35 11.27 5.51
N ILE A 16 15.49 9.95 5.67
CA ILE A 16 15.43 9.28 6.96
C ILE A 16 16.38 8.09 6.93
N THR A 17 17.58 8.30 7.44
CA THR A 17 18.28 7.30 8.25
C THR A 17 18.80 8.05 9.47
N GLY A 18 18.04 8.02 10.57
CA GLY A 18 18.55 8.34 11.91
C GLY A 18 19.64 7.36 12.39
N HIS A 19 20.14 6.52 11.48
CA HIS A 19 21.00 5.39 11.72
C HIS A 19 22.13 5.40 10.68
N THR A 20 23.12 6.27 10.89
CA THR A 20 24.35 6.33 10.08
C THR A 20 25.04 4.97 9.89
N VAL A 21 24.79 4.01 10.78
CA VAL A 21 25.30 2.64 10.69
C VAL A 21 24.71 1.87 9.50
N LEU A 22 23.40 1.99 9.23
CA LEU A 22 22.74 1.24 8.15
C LEU A 22 23.32 1.56 6.78
N ASP A 23 23.64 2.83 6.52
CA ASP A 23 24.22 3.27 5.26
C ASP A 23 25.62 2.66 5.00
N THR A 24 26.27 2.12 6.04
CA THR A 24 27.59 1.49 5.93
C THR A 24 27.55 -0.03 5.72
N VAL A 25 26.41 -0.69 5.98
CA VAL A 25 26.26 -2.15 5.85
C VAL A 25 24.97 -2.62 5.13
N PRO A 26 24.56 -2.05 3.97
CA PRO A 26 23.28 -2.40 3.33
C PRO A 26 23.13 -3.89 3.00
N HIS A 27 24.18 -4.53 2.48
CA HIS A 27 24.14 -5.94 2.10
C HIS A 27 23.94 -6.87 3.29
N ALA A 28 24.63 -6.61 4.41
CA ALA A 28 24.52 -7.43 5.61
C ALA A 28 23.11 -7.35 6.21
N TYR A 29 22.51 -6.15 6.21
CA TYR A 29 21.12 -5.97 6.61
C TYR A 29 20.15 -6.78 5.73
N VAL A 30 20.32 -6.71 4.41
CA VAL A 30 19.49 -7.47 3.46
C VAL A 30 19.62 -8.97 3.69
N GLN A 31 20.84 -9.50 3.87
CA GLN A 31 21.02 -10.92 4.16
C GLN A 31 20.29 -11.34 5.43
N HIS A 32 20.48 -10.56 6.50
CA HIS A 32 19.89 -10.82 7.81
C HIS A 32 18.36 -10.89 7.78
N ILE A 33 17.67 -9.92 7.16
CA ILE A 33 16.20 -9.92 7.14
C ILE A 33 15.63 -11.03 6.25
N PHE A 34 16.35 -11.44 5.20
CA PHE A 34 15.91 -12.52 4.31
C PHE A 34 16.07 -13.91 4.95
N GLU A 35 17.02 -14.07 5.88
CA GLU A 35 17.15 -15.30 6.68
C GLU A 35 15.95 -15.52 7.62
N GLN A 36 15.21 -14.46 7.96
CA GLN A 36 14.03 -14.52 8.81
C GLN A 36 12.74 -14.84 8.04
N ILE A 37 12.75 -14.74 6.70
CA ILE A 37 11.57 -14.95 5.88
C ILE A 37 11.22 -16.45 5.87
N PRO A 38 10.01 -16.84 6.31
CA PRO A 38 9.59 -18.24 6.23
C PRO A 38 9.58 -18.73 4.78
N ASN A 39 10.12 -19.93 4.56
CA ASN A 39 10.04 -20.58 3.25
C ASN A 39 8.63 -21.16 3.04
N THR A 40 7.68 -20.30 2.76
CA THR A 40 6.27 -20.61 2.47
C THR A 40 5.84 -19.94 1.16
N TYR A 41 4.59 -20.19 0.76
CA TYR A 41 3.98 -19.51 -0.37
C TYR A 41 3.24 -18.24 0.07
N TYR A 42 3.34 -17.17 -0.73
CA TYR A 42 2.60 -15.92 -0.54
C TYR A 42 1.76 -15.54 -1.77
N ASP A 43 0.55 -15.02 -1.56
CA ASP A 43 -0.27 -14.47 -2.64
C ASP A 43 0.34 -13.17 -3.20
N SER A 44 0.98 -12.38 -2.32
CA SER A 44 1.61 -11.11 -2.68
C SER A 44 2.84 -10.85 -1.81
N ILE A 45 3.93 -10.41 -2.46
CA ILE A 45 5.10 -9.84 -1.81
C ILE A 45 5.18 -8.36 -2.19
N TYR A 46 5.37 -7.50 -1.20
CA TYR A 46 5.63 -6.07 -1.38
C TYR A 46 6.99 -5.71 -0.80
N ILE A 47 7.87 -5.11 -1.59
CA ILE A 47 9.17 -4.60 -1.16
C ILE A 47 9.15 -3.07 -1.21
N GLY A 48 9.32 -2.40 -0.08
CA GLY A 48 9.33 -0.93 -0.04
C GLY A 48 9.86 -0.34 1.25
N GLY A 49 9.41 0.86 1.61
CA GLY A 49 9.86 1.61 2.77
C GLY A 49 10.75 2.80 2.38
N GLY A 50 12.03 2.53 2.17
CA GLY A 50 12.96 3.46 1.51
C GLY A 50 13.01 3.22 0.00
N ASN A 51 14.19 3.36 -0.58
CA ASN A 51 14.41 3.21 -2.01
C ASN A 51 15.19 1.94 -2.31
N LEU A 52 14.51 0.93 -2.86
CA LEU A 52 15.13 -0.34 -3.25
C LEU A 52 16.37 -0.14 -4.14
N LEU A 53 16.31 0.80 -5.08
CA LEU A 53 17.38 1.06 -6.04
C LEU A 53 18.60 1.81 -5.48
N LYS A 54 18.57 2.24 -4.20
CA LYS A 54 19.79 2.69 -3.50
C LYS A 54 20.73 1.53 -3.19
N LEU A 55 20.21 0.30 -3.13
CA LEU A 55 21.03 -0.90 -2.98
C LEU A 55 21.97 -1.09 -4.18
N ASP A 56 23.13 -1.69 -3.90
CA ASP A 56 24.02 -2.16 -4.95
C ASP A 56 23.43 -3.37 -5.70
N LYS A 57 24.03 -3.67 -6.86
CA LYS A 57 23.58 -4.78 -7.71
C LYS A 57 23.66 -6.13 -7.00
N ILE A 58 24.65 -6.33 -6.11
CA ILE A 58 24.85 -7.59 -5.38
C ILE A 58 23.66 -7.85 -4.44
N SER A 59 23.23 -6.81 -3.72
CA SER A 59 22.09 -6.85 -2.82
C SER A 59 20.78 -7.03 -3.57
N LEU A 60 20.61 -6.36 -4.72
CA LEU A 60 19.44 -6.57 -5.57
C LEU A 60 19.36 -8.01 -6.10
N PHE A 61 20.47 -8.57 -6.61
CA PHE A 61 20.50 -9.97 -7.05
C PHE A 61 20.15 -10.92 -5.92
N TYR A 62 20.73 -10.71 -4.74
CA TYR A 62 20.45 -11.53 -3.56
C TYR A 62 18.96 -11.49 -3.19
N ILE A 63 18.34 -10.30 -3.17
CA ILE A 63 16.91 -10.13 -2.89
C ILE A 63 16.06 -11.01 -3.80
N PHE A 64 16.20 -10.88 -5.12
CA PHE A 64 15.33 -11.58 -6.06
C PHE A 64 15.65 -13.07 -6.17
N GLU A 65 16.87 -13.51 -5.84
CA GLU A 65 17.22 -14.93 -5.74
C GLU A 65 16.60 -15.59 -4.49
N LYS A 66 16.47 -14.84 -3.39
CA LYS A 66 16.03 -15.36 -2.08
C LYS A 66 14.56 -15.15 -1.78
N LEU A 67 13.79 -14.56 -2.70
CA LEU A 67 12.34 -14.45 -2.50
C LEU A 67 11.72 -15.85 -2.34
N PRO A 68 10.77 -16.01 -1.39
CA PRO A 68 9.98 -17.24 -1.27
C PRO A 68 9.06 -17.43 -2.50
N SER A 69 8.28 -18.50 -2.56
CA SER A 69 7.34 -18.68 -3.68
C SER A 69 6.19 -17.68 -3.60
N PHE A 70 5.81 -17.05 -4.71
CA PHE A 70 4.75 -16.04 -4.74
C PHE A 70 3.90 -16.03 -6.01
N THR A 71 2.73 -15.38 -5.95
CA THR A 71 1.93 -15.04 -7.15
C THR A 71 2.29 -13.66 -7.70
N HIS A 72 2.30 -12.64 -6.83
CA HIS A 72 2.51 -11.25 -7.20
C HIS A 72 3.69 -10.65 -6.46
N LEU A 73 4.49 -9.85 -7.17
CA LEU A 73 5.57 -9.06 -6.61
C LEU A 73 5.30 -7.59 -6.91
N THR A 74 5.38 -6.76 -5.89
CA THR A 74 5.38 -5.29 -6.00
C THR A 74 6.68 -4.75 -5.43
N VAL A 75 7.31 -3.84 -6.15
CA VAL A 75 8.51 -3.14 -5.65
C VAL A 75 8.30 -1.63 -5.76
N GLU A 76 8.63 -0.94 -4.68
CA GLU A 76 8.66 0.51 -4.64
C GLU A 76 10.03 1.02 -5.09
N ILE A 77 10.04 1.92 -6.08
CA ILE A 77 11.25 2.56 -6.56
C ILE A 77 11.01 4.06 -6.77
N ASN A 78 12.05 4.86 -6.59
CA ASN A 78 12.04 6.26 -6.97
C ASN A 78 12.76 6.45 -8.31
N PRO A 79 12.16 7.17 -9.27
CA PRO A 79 12.79 7.52 -10.55
C PRO A 79 14.21 8.06 -10.44
N HIS A 80 14.53 8.78 -9.36
CA HIS A 80 15.84 9.38 -9.12
C HIS A 80 16.99 8.36 -9.09
N PHE A 81 16.74 7.15 -8.59
CA PHE A 81 17.76 6.11 -8.44
C PHE A 81 17.74 5.08 -9.58
N MET A 82 16.98 5.35 -10.65
CA MET A 82 16.87 4.44 -11.78
C MET A 82 18.17 4.44 -12.61
N GLU A 83 18.83 3.28 -12.64
CA GLU A 83 19.94 2.97 -13.53
C GLU A 83 19.55 1.77 -14.40
N ASP A 84 19.85 1.81 -15.69
CA ASP A 84 19.47 0.75 -16.65
C ASP A 84 19.87 -0.65 -16.15
N GLU A 85 21.10 -0.77 -15.64
CA GLU A 85 21.63 -2.03 -15.13
C GLU A 85 20.88 -2.56 -13.91
N LYS A 86 20.39 -1.68 -13.01
CA LYS A 86 19.60 -2.09 -11.85
C LYS A 86 18.18 -2.49 -12.23
N ILE A 87 17.56 -1.76 -13.17
CA ILE A 87 16.22 -2.10 -13.69
C ILE A 87 16.23 -3.47 -14.37
N ASN A 88 17.31 -3.83 -15.07
CA ASN A 88 17.47 -5.14 -15.70
C ASN A 88 17.52 -6.31 -14.70
N ILE A 89 17.73 -6.06 -13.41
CA ILE A 89 17.73 -7.09 -12.35
C ILE A 89 16.30 -7.40 -11.90
N LEU A 90 15.36 -6.45 -12.03
CA LEU A 90 13.98 -6.62 -11.57
C LEU A 90 13.23 -7.66 -12.43
N PRO A 91 12.47 -8.59 -11.84
CA PRO A 91 11.66 -9.54 -12.62
C PRO A 91 10.58 -8.83 -13.45
N LEU A 92 10.43 -9.17 -14.74
CA LEU A 92 9.52 -8.44 -15.66
C LEU A 92 8.04 -8.48 -15.27
N ASN A 93 7.60 -9.50 -14.53
CA ASN A 93 6.22 -9.64 -14.04
C ASN A 93 5.94 -8.83 -12.76
N THR A 94 6.90 -8.01 -12.31
CA THR A 94 6.76 -7.17 -11.11
C THR A 94 5.86 -5.98 -11.36
N ARG A 95 5.00 -5.65 -10.38
CA ARG A 95 4.37 -4.34 -10.29
C ARG A 95 5.39 -3.32 -9.79
N ILE A 96 5.69 -2.32 -10.60
CA ILE A 96 6.57 -1.22 -10.18
C ILE A 96 5.71 -0.12 -9.57
N CYS A 97 5.90 0.18 -8.29
CA CYS A 97 5.31 1.36 -7.64
C CYS A 97 6.31 2.51 -7.72
N LEU A 98 5.95 3.58 -8.44
CA LEU A 98 6.77 4.77 -8.54
C LEU A 98 6.31 5.80 -7.50
N GLY A 99 7.10 5.95 -6.44
CA GLY A 99 6.86 6.89 -5.35
C GLY A 99 7.38 8.31 -5.64
N VAL A 100 6.73 9.33 -5.08
CA VAL A 100 7.15 10.74 -5.13
C VAL A 100 7.80 11.12 -3.81
N GLN A 101 9.02 11.67 -3.85
CA GLN A 101 9.59 12.36 -2.68
C GLN A 101 9.31 13.86 -2.71
N LYS A 102 9.05 14.43 -1.53
CA LYS A 102 8.80 15.87 -1.33
C LYS A 102 10.00 16.70 -1.79
N GLY A 103 9.75 17.65 -2.70
CA GLY A 103 10.64 18.78 -2.97
C GLY A 103 11.57 18.62 -4.19
N LYS A 104 11.36 19.52 -5.15
CA LYS A 104 12.32 20.02 -6.15
C LYS A 104 12.63 19.25 -7.44
N ASN A 105 12.04 18.10 -7.72
CA ASN A 105 12.04 17.58 -9.09
C ASN A 105 10.62 17.23 -9.48
N ALA A 106 10.01 18.09 -10.31
CA ALA A 106 8.84 17.68 -11.05
C ALA A 106 9.20 16.42 -11.85
N TYR A 107 8.82 15.27 -11.31
CA TYR A 107 8.31 14.13 -12.04
C TYR A 107 9.07 13.77 -13.32
N ASP A 108 10.21 13.10 -13.18
CA ASP A 108 10.68 12.30 -14.32
C ASP A 108 9.92 10.96 -14.40
N PHE A 109 8.64 10.97 -14.00
CA PHE A 109 7.70 9.89 -14.25
C PHE A 109 7.60 9.61 -15.74
N GLU A 110 7.70 10.63 -16.60
CA GLU A 110 7.71 10.43 -18.04
C GLU A 110 8.91 9.57 -18.48
N TYR A 111 10.13 9.92 -18.06
CA TYR A 111 11.31 9.10 -18.32
C TYR A 111 11.21 7.71 -17.70
N ALA A 112 10.82 7.61 -16.43
CA ALA A 112 10.70 6.34 -15.72
C ALA A 112 9.67 5.42 -16.38
N MET A 113 8.47 5.93 -16.68
CA MET A 113 7.43 5.22 -17.41
C MET A 113 7.94 4.76 -18.76
N LYS A 114 8.57 5.65 -19.54
CA LYS A 114 9.12 5.30 -20.85
C LYS A 114 10.17 4.20 -20.75
N LEU A 115 11.14 4.31 -19.84
CA LEU A 115 12.18 3.31 -19.65
C LEU A 115 11.59 1.96 -19.23
N LEU A 116 10.72 1.94 -18.21
CA LEU A 116 10.08 0.72 -17.74
C LEU A 116 9.24 0.04 -18.82
N ARG A 117 8.46 0.81 -19.59
CA ARG A 117 7.70 0.27 -20.72
C ARG A 117 8.61 -0.27 -21.81
N GLN A 118 9.71 0.42 -22.14
CA GLN A 118 10.71 -0.06 -23.10
C GLN A 118 11.37 -1.37 -22.66
N LYS A 119 11.55 -1.56 -21.34
CA LYS A 119 12.07 -2.79 -20.74
C LYS A 119 11.04 -3.91 -20.63
N GLY A 120 9.75 -3.62 -20.87
CA GLY A 120 8.68 -4.61 -20.92
C GLY A 120 7.79 -4.68 -19.67
N PHE A 121 7.97 -3.79 -18.69
CA PHE A 121 7.09 -3.73 -17.53
C PHE A 121 5.69 -3.26 -17.92
N ASN A 122 4.67 -4.07 -17.62
CA ASN A 122 3.27 -3.83 -18.01
C ASN A 122 2.33 -3.59 -16.82
N ASN A 123 2.89 -3.37 -15.62
CA ASN A 123 2.14 -3.10 -14.39
C ASN A 123 2.86 -2.02 -13.58
N ILE A 124 2.55 -0.76 -13.86
CA ILE A 124 3.19 0.39 -13.21
C ILE A 124 2.14 1.18 -12.43
N SER A 125 2.40 1.38 -11.14
CA SER A 125 1.62 2.20 -10.23
C SER A 125 2.30 3.55 -10.02
N LEU A 126 1.54 4.63 -9.93
CA LEU A 126 2.03 5.94 -9.48
C LEU A 126 1.47 6.26 -8.11
N GLU A 127 2.30 6.73 -7.20
CA GLU A 127 1.87 7.26 -5.90
C GLU A 127 1.86 8.78 -5.97
N ILE A 128 0.70 9.41 -5.79
CA ILE A 128 0.53 10.84 -6.03
C ILE A 128 0.13 11.52 -4.71
N PRO A 129 1.03 12.27 -4.06
CA PRO A 129 0.65 13.07 -2.91
C PRO A 129 -0.21 14.26 -3.34
N TYR A 130 -1.15 14.66 -2.49
CA TYR A 130 -1.94 15.88 -2.66
C TYR A 130 -2.04 16.66 -1.36
N GLY A 131 -2.30 17.97 -1.46
CA GLY A 131 -2.38 18.84 -0.30
C GLY A 131 -1.01 19.15 0.32
N ILE A 132 0.08 18.98 -0.44
CA ILE A 132 1.42 19.37 0.04
C ILE A 132 1.49 20.89 0.27
N GLU A 133 2.41 21.32 1.13
CA GLU A 133 2.53 22.74 1.52
C GLU A 133 2.59 23.68 0.30
N ASN A 134 1.71 24.70 0.30
CA ASN A 134 1.54 25.68 -0.78
C ASN A 134 1.03 25.12 -2.14
N GLN A 135 0.61 23.85 -2.23
CA GLN A 135 -0.02 23.32 -3.43
C GLN A 135 -1.44 23.87 -3.56
N THR A 136 -1.71 24.52 -4.70
CA THR A 136 -3.08 24.93 -5.04
C THR A 136 -3.82 23.78 -5.73
N LEU A 137 -5.15 23.78 -5.63
CA LEU A 137 -6.00 22.78 -6.30
C LEU A 137 -5.75 22.77 -7.82
N ASN A 138 -5.61 23.94 -8.45
CA ASN A 138 -5.31 24.04 -9.89
C ASN A 138 -3.95 23.39 -10.23
N ALA A 139 -2.90 23.68 -9.46
CA ALA A 139 -1.59 23.08 -9.68
C ALA A 139 -1.62 21.55 -9.50
N TYR A 140 -2.42 21.05 -8.57
CA TYR A 140 -2.64 19.62 -8.40
C TYR A 140 -3.38 18.99 -9.59
N VAL A 141 -4.44 19.62 -10.08
CA VAL A 141 -5.18 19.18 -11.27
C VAL A 141 -4.28 19.11 -12.51
N ASP A 142 -3.40 20.10 -12.69
CA ASP A 142 -2.42 20.10 -13.78
C ASP A 142 -1.46 18.90 -13.68
N VAL A 143 -0.94 18.63 -12.47
CA VAL A 143 -0.10 17.45 -12.21
C VAL A 143 -0.86 16.16 -12.52
N LEU A 144 -2.08 16.00 -11.98
CA LEU A 144 -2.85 14.79 -12.14
C LEU A 144 -3.20 14.51 -13.61
N ASN A 145 -3.59 15.54 -14.39
CA ASN A 145 -3.81 15.40 -15.83
C ASN A 145 -2.55 14.92 -16.56
N ASN A 146 -1.40 15.53 -16.29
CA ASN A 146 -0.14 15.13 -16.92
C ASN A 146 0.22 13.67 -16.61
N LEU A 147 0.07 13.23 -15.36
CA LEU A 147 0.40 11.87 -14.94
C LEU A 147 -0.54 10.83 -15.52
N VAL A 148 -1.84 11.13 -15.60
CA VAL A 148 -2.82 10.22 -16.19
C VAL A 148 -2.55 9.99 -17.68
N HIS A 149 -2.06 10.99 -18.41
CA HIS A 149 -1.64 10.82 -19.81
C HIS A 149 -0.44 9.88 -20.01
N LEU A 150 0.36 9.63 -18.97
CA LEU A 150 1.40 8.59 -19.00
C LEU A 150 0.80 7.17 -18.97
N ASN A 151 -0.52 7.06 -18.81
CA ASN A 151 -1.29 5.84 -18.88
C ASN A 151 -0.83 4.76 -17.86
N PRO A 152 -0.69 5.10 -16.56
CA PRO A 152 -0.35 4.12 -15.53
C PRO A 152 -1.40 3.01 -15.40
N ASP A 153 -1.01 1.87 -14.85
CA ASP A 153 -1.93 0.74 -14.66
C ASP A 153 -2.73 0.87 -13.35
N HIS A 154 -2.12 1.57 -12.38
CA HIS A 154 -2.66 1.81 -11.05
C HIS A 154 -2.22 3.20 -10.57
N ILE A 155 -3.04 3.84 -9.75
CA ILE A 155 -2.73 5.11 -9.09
C ILE A 155 -3.16 5.00 -7.64
N SER A 156 -2.27 5.33 -6.70
CA SER A 156 -2.64 5.59 -5.32
C SER A 156 -2.46 7.07 -5.01
N ILE A 157 -3.33 7.62 -4.18
CA ILE A 157 -3.23 9.00 -3.70
C ILE A 157 -2.85 9.03 -2.22
N HIS A 158 -2.08 10.04 -1.83
CA HIS A 158 -1.64 10.21 -0.44
C HIS A 158 -2.01 11.61 0.07
N PRO A 159 -2.97 11.74 1.01
CA PRO A 159 -3.31 13.02 1.59
C PRO A 159 -2.19 13.57 2.47
N GLU A 160 -1.86 14.84 2.26
CA GLU A 160 -1.02 15.67 3.15
C GLU A 160 -1.83 16.84 3.73
N SER A 161 -3.13 16.86 3.44
CA SER A 161 -4.13 17.84 3.88
C SER A 161 -5.49 17.16 4.05
N GLU A 162 -6.31 17.68 4.96
CA GLU A 162 -7.72 17.29 5.16
C GLU A 162 -8.68 18.00 4.18
N ASP A 163 -8.16 18.81 3.24
CA ASP A 163 -8.98 19.47 2.23
C ASP A 163 -9.57 18.46 1.23
N GLU A 164 -10.83 18.10 1.46
CA GLU A 164 -11.62 17.17 0.65
C GLU A 164 -11.70 17.57 -0.84
N ALA A 165 -11.48 18.84 -1.19
CA ALA A 165 -11.53 19.29 -2.58
C ALA A 165 -10.50 18.56 -3.47
N PHE A 166 -9.33 18.21 -2.92
CA PHE A 166 -8.32 17.42 -3.62
C PHE A 166 -8.77 15.98 -3.87
N TYR A 167 -9.42 15.38 -2.88
CA TYR A 167 -9.97 14.03 -3.02
C TYR A 167 -11.09 13.99 -4.06
N ASP A 168 -12.07 14.89 -3.94
CA ASP A 168 -13.23 14.96 -4.82
C ASP A 168 -12.82 15.21 -6.28
N ILE A 169 -11.87 16.12 -6.54
CA ILE A 169 -11.39 16.35 -7.91
C ILE A 169 -10.59 15.16 -8.46
N THR A 170 -9.84 14.45 -7.61
CA THR A 170 -9.13 13.24 -8.02
C THR A 170 -10.08 12.16 -8.47
N VAL A 171 -11.08 11.85 -7.63
CA VAL A 171 -12.09 10.83 -7.92
C VAL A 171 -12.80 11.17 -9.23
N ALA A 172 -13.24 12.43 -9.40
CA ALA A 172 -13.91 12.87 -10.61
C ALA A 172 -13.02 12.72 -11.86
N LEU A 173 -11.77 13.18 -11.79
CA LEU A 173 -10.84 13.14 -12.91
C LEU A 173 -10.49 11.69 -13.28
N LEU A 174 -10.03 10.88 -12.32
CA LEU A 174 -9.62 9.50 -12.59
C LEU A 174 -10.79 8.63 -13.10
N THR A 175 -12.00 8.84 -12.59
CA THR A 175 -13.21 8.19 -13.10
C THR A 175 -13.47 8.57 -14.56
N ASN A 176 -13.29 9.84 -14.93
CA ASN A 176 -13.42 10.31 -16.32
C ASN A 176 -12.38 9.69 -17.26
N TYR A 177 -11.22 9.30 -16.74
CA TYR A 177 -10.20 8.53 -17.46
C TYR A 177 -10.35 7.01 -17.30
N GLU A 178 -11.53 6.54 -16.90
CA GLU A 178 -11.90 5.12 -16.81
C GLU A 178 -11.08 4.29 -15.81
N TYR A 179 -10.47 4.94 -14.80
CA TYR A 179 -9.92 4.22 -13.67
C TYR A 179 -11.04 3.81 -12.71
N GLU A 180 -11.04 2.54 -12.33
CA GLU A 180 -11.89 2.03 -11.26
C GLU A 180 -11.35 2.50 -9.90
N HIS A 181 -12.11 3.34 -9.20
CA HIS A 181 -11.92 3.62 -7.78
C HIS A 181 -12.41 2.41 -6.97
N TYR A 182 -11.49 1.57 -6.47
CA TYR A 182 -11.84 0.29 -5.84
C TYR A 182 -11.58 0.26 -4.34
N GLU A 183 -10.69 1.13 -3.86
CA GLU A 183 -10.32 1.29 -2.45
C GLU A 183 -10.14 2.78 -2.15
N TYR A 184 -10.29 3.19 -0.88
CA TYR A 184 -10.35 4.57 -0.42
C TYR A 184 -9.39 5.52 -1.15
N VAL A 185 -8.12 5.12 -1.29
CA VAL A 185 -7.08 5.92 -1.95
C VAL A 185 -6.51 5.26 -3.21
N SER A 186 -7.12 4.20 -3.72
CA SER A 186 -6.56 3.41 -4.82
C SER A 186 -7.48 3.29 -6.03
N PHE A 187 -6.89 3.52 -7.20
CA PHE A 187 -7.53 3.53 -8.50
C PHE A 187 -6.76 2.63 -9.47
N CYS A 188 -7.46 1.95 -10.37
CA CYS A 188 -6.77 1.08 -11.32
C CYS A 188 -7.51 0.92 -12.65
N LYS A 189 -6.78 0.49 -13.67
CA LYS A 189 -7.40 -0.09 -14.86
C LYS A 189 -7.96 -1.47 -14.55
N GLU A 190 -8.73 -2.00 -15.50
CA GLU A 190 -9.28 -3.35 -15.43
C GLU A 190 -8.19 -4.38 -15.09
N ASN A 191 -8.48 -5.25 -14.12
CA ASN A 191 -7.57 -6.32 -13.66
C ASN A 191 -6.22 -5.82 -13.11
N LYS A 192 -6.12 -4.56 -12.66
CA LYS A 192 -4.91 -3.96 -12.08
C LYS A 192 -5.03 -3.56 -10.60
N LYS A 193 -6.05 -4.05 -9.88
CA LYS A 193 -6.14 -3.90 -8.41
C LYS A 193 -4.87 -4.41 -7.73
N SER A 194 -4.40 -3.71 -6.70
CA SER A 194 -3.21 -4.10 -5.95
C SER A 194 -3.52 -5.27 -5.02
N PRO A 195 -2.88 -6.45 -5.20
CA PRO A 195 -3.09 -7.58 -4.29
C PRO A 195 -2.72 -7.25 -2.84
N GLN A 196 -1.65 -6.46 -2.64
CA GLN A 196 -1.24 -6.05 -1.30
C GLN A 196 -2.28 -5.15 -0.62
N THR A 197 -2.83 -4.18 -1.35
CA THR A 197 -3.91 -3.32 -0.84
C THR A 197 -5.12 -4.16 -0.44
N LEU A 198 -5.52 -5.12 -1.28
CA LEU A 198 -6.64 -6.01 -0.97
C LEU A 198 -6.40 -6.86 0.26
N ILE A 199 -5.19 -7.42 0.45
CA ILE A 199 -4.83 -8.20 1.65
C ILE A 199 -5.05 -7.37 2.92
N TYR A 200 -4.60 -6.11 2.93
CA TYR A 200 -4.80 -5.22 4.08
C TYR A 200 -6.28 -4.88 4.27
N SER A 201 -6.96 -4.40 3.23
CA SER A 201 -8.36 -3.97 3.32
C SER A 201 -9.33 -5.12 3.63
N GLN A 202 -8.99 -6.37 3.27
CA GLN A 202 -9.78 -7.56 3.59
C GLN A 202 -9.42 -8.16 4.97
N TYR A 203 -8.58 -7.47 5.75
CA TYR A 203 -8.20 -7.87 7.10
C TYR A 203 -7.50 -9.23 7.18
N GLU A 204 -6.78 -9.60 6.13
CA GLU A 204 -6.06 -10.86 6.06
C GLU A 204 -4.78 -10.81 6.90
N ASP A 205 -4.27 -11.98 7.29
CA ASP A 205 -2.98 -12.07 7.97
C ASP A 205 -1.83 -11.98 6.96
N TYR A 206 -0.77 -11.29 7.37
CA TYR A 206 0.41 -11.05 6.54
C TYR A 206 1.66 -11.04 7.41
N ASP A 207 2.78 -11.50 6.84
CA ASP A 207 4.10 -11.42 7.45
C ASP A 207 4.81 -10.12 7.06
N ALA A 208 5.81 -9.74 7.85
CA ALA A 208 6.70 -8.64 7.52
C ALA A 208 8.09 -8.86 8.13
N VAL A 209 9.11 -8.34 7.45
CA VAL A 209 10.49 -8.33 7.93
C VAL A 209 11.16 -6.99 7.66
N GLY A 210 12.14 -6.67 8.50
CA GLY A 210 12.93 -5.44 8.41
C GLY A 210 12.51 -4.37 9.41
N LEU A 211 13.39 -3.39 9.60
CA LEU A 211 13.29 -2.39 10.67
C LEU A 211 11.97 -1.62 10.61
N GLY A 212 11.31 -1.50 11.77
CA GLY A 212 10.05 -0.75 11.90
C GLY A 212 8.86 -1.36 11.16
N SER A 213 9.03 -2.49 10.46
CA SER A 213 7.92 -3.13 9.77
C SER A 213 6.99 -3.81 10.76
N THR A 214 5.69 -3.81 10.43
CA THR A 214 4.66 -4.43 11.25
C THR A 214 4.03 -5.58 10.48
N TYR A 215 3.82 -6.72 11.12
CA TYR A 215 3.03 -7.83 10.59
C TYR A 215 1.80 -8.10 11.45
N LYS A 216 0.76 -8.71 10.88
CA LYS A 216 -0.49 -9.02 11.59
C LYS A 216 -0.77 -10.51 11.51
N LYS A 217 -0.96 -11.13 12.67
CA LYS A 217 -1.33 -12.54 12.78
C LYS A 217 -2.30 -12.76 13.92
N ASP A 218 -3.38 -13.49 13.65
CA ASP A 218 -4.38 -13.87 14.67
C ASP A 218 -4.90 -12.66 15.48
N ASN A 219 -5.09 -11.51 14.81
CA ASN A 219 -5.51 -10.22 15.37
C ASN A 219 -4.54 -9.60 16.38
N ILE A 220 -3.25 -9.91 16.27
CA ILE A 220 -2.16 -9.29 17.02
C ILE A 220 -1.21 -8.66 16.00
N ARG A 221 -0.81 -7.42 16.25
CA ARG A 221 0.27 -6.76 15.49
C ARG A 221 1.60 -7.01 16.18
N TYR A 222 2.62 -7.22 15.36
CA TYR A 222 3.99 -7.42 15.77
C TYR A 222 4.87 -6.44 15.00
N THR A 223 5.52 -5.53 15.70
CA THR A 223 6.32 -4.45 15.10
C THR A 223 7.78 -4.68 15.39
N TRP A 224 8.57 -4.93 14.34
CA TRP A 224 10.02 -5.03 14.46
C TRP A 224 10.61 -3.70 14.93
N SER A 225 11.67 -3.77 15.73
CA SER A 225 12.36 -2.57 16.19
C SER A 225 12.77 -1.69 15.01
N SER A 226 12.63 -0.38 15.15
CA SER A 226 13.17 0.59 14.19
C SER A 226 14.66 0.86 14.42
N ASN A 227 15.25 0.38 15.51
CA ASN A 227 16.66 0.53 15.81
C ASN A 227 17.45 -0.70 15.34
N TYR A 228 18.50 -0.45 14.54
CA TYR A 228 19.42 -1.47 14.03
C TYR A 228 20.04 -2.33 15.14
N GLU A 229 20.42 -1.75 16.28
CA GLU A 229 21.07 -2.51 17.37
C GLU A 229 20.14 -3.55 18.02
N THR A 230 18.83 -3.34 17.92
CA THR A 230 17.77 -4.18 18.49
C THR A 230 16.86 -4.76 17.41
N MET A 231 17.34 -4.89 16.18
CA MET A 231 16.50 -5.22 15.01
C MET A 231 15.77 -6.56 15.13
N ASP A 232 16.29 -7.50 15.91
CA ASP A 232 15.69 -8.82 16.14
C ASP A 232 14.63 -8.85 17.24
N SER A 233 14.36 -7.70 17.86
CA SER A 233 13.25 -7.55 18.81
C SER A 233 12.01 -7.03 18.11
N PHE A 234 10.86 -7.43 18.64
CA PHE A 234 9.57 -6.90 18.22
C PHE A 234 8.71 -6.55 19.44
N GLU A 235 7.85 -5.56 19.25
CA GLU A 235 6.78 -5.21 20.17
C GLU A 235 5.48 -5.89 19.71
N THR A 236 4.61 -6.24 20.67
CA THR A 236 3.34 -6.90 20.39
C THR A 236 2.17 -6.05 20.87
N GLU A 237 1.19 -5.86 20.00
CA GLU A 237 -0.02 -5.09 20.28
C GLU A 237 -1.26 -5.92 19.89
N PRO A 238 -2.00 -6.45 20.88
CA PRO A 238 -3.32 -7.03 20.62
C PRO A 238 -4.28 -5.98 20.07
N ILE A 239 -5.14 -6.37 19.14
CA ILE A 239 -6.18 -5.48 18.63
C ILE A 239 -7.36 -5.45 19.61
N ASP A 240 -7.64 -4.29 20.19
CA ASP A 240 -8.66 -4.10 21.22
C ASP A 240 -10.09 -4.38 20.71
N ASP A 241 -10.46 -3.82 19.54
CA ASP A 241 -11.77 -4.05 18.91
C ASP A 241 -11.62 -4.65 17.51
N VAL A 242 -11.41 -5.97 17.48
CA VAL A 242 -11.24 -6.76 16.24
C VAL A 242 -12.46 -6.63 15.31
N VAL A 243 -13.66 -6.50 15.87
CA VAL A 243 -14.90 -6.42 15.09
C VAL A 243 -14.98 -5.08 14.38
N PHE A 244 -14.73 -3.99 15.10
CA PHE A 244 -14.66 -2.65 14.52
C PHE A 244 -13.55 -2.56 13.48
N GLU A 245 -12.34 -3.04 13.77
CA GLU A 245 -11.24 -2.95 12.84
C GLU A 245 -11.49 -3.74 11.55
N TYR A 246 -12.05 -4.95 11.66
CA TYR A 246 -12.43 -5.74 10.50
C TYR A 246 -13.41 -4.99 9.59
N VAL A 247 -14.44 -4.36 10.17
CA VAL A 247 -15.44 -3.60 9.41
C VAL A 247 -14.82 -2.34 8.83
N MET A 248 -14.04 -1.61 9.62
CA MET A 248 -13.32 -0.42 9.19
C MET A 248 -12.45 -0.71 7.97
N MET A 249 -11.63 -1.78 8.02
CA MET A 249 -10.78 -2.16 6.89
C MET A 249 -11.61 -2.51 5.66
N HIS A 250 -12.72 -3.23 5.80
CA HIS A 250 -13.58 -3.56 4.65
C HIS A 250 -14.29 -2.35 4.07
N LEU A 251 -14.67 -1.35 4.89
CA LEU A 251 -15.32 -0.14 4.40
C LEU A 251 -14.38 0.76 3.56
N HIS A 252 -13.07 0.53 3.61
CA HIS A 252 -12.14 1.14 2.65
C HIS A 252 -12.39 0.64 1.21
N LEU A 253 -12.94 -0.56 1.04
CA LEU A 253 -13.23 -1.12 -0.28
C LEU A 253 -14.58 -0.60 -0.78
N LYS A 254 -14.64 -0.26 -2.07
CA LYS A 254 -15.92 0.09 -2.73
C LYS A 254 -16.94 -1.03 -2.66
N GLU A 255 -16.49 -2.29 -2.71
CA GLU A 255 -17.33 -3.47 -2.55
C GLU A 255 -17.83 -3.62 -1.11
N GLY A 256 -17.03 -3.18 -0.13
CA GLY A 256 -17.31 -3.26 1.29
C GLY A 256 -17.17 -4.67 1.86
N MET A 257 -18.02 -4.99 2.83
CA MET A 257 -17.97 -6.20 3.63
C MET A 257 -19.12 -7.15 3.30
N HIS A 258 -18.80 -8.40 2.97
CA HIS A 258 -19.82 -9.44 2.80
C HIS A 258 -20.37 -9.94 4.15
N LEU A 259 -21.70 -9.90 4.32
CA LEU A 259 -22.35 -10.13 5.61
C LEU A 259 -22.26 -11.59 6.09
N ASP A 260 -22.35 -12.58 5.19
CA ASP A 260 -22.24 -13.98 5.61
C ASP A 260 -20.80 -14.35 5.99
N THR A 261 -19.81 -13.69 5.35
CA THR A 261 -18.39 -13.86 5.68
C THR A 261 -18.12 -13.31 7.08
N PHE A 262 -18.61 -12.09 7.35
CA PHE A 262 -18.56 -11.50 8.69
C PHE A 262 -19.21 -12.40 9.74
N LYS A 263 -20.44 -12.87 9.48
CA LYS A 263 -21.18 -13.74 10.40
C LYS A 263 -20.46 -15.06 10.66
N SER A 264 -19.87 -15.66 9.63
CA SER A 264 -19.10 -16.89 9.76
C SER A 264 -17.83 -16.70 10.58
N LYS A 265 -17.17 -15.54 10.44
CA LYS A 265 -15.92 -15.22 11.17
C LYS A 265 -16.17 -14.91 12.64
N PHE A 266 -17.19 -14.12 12.96
CA PHE A 266 -17.41 -13.63 14.33
C PHE A 266 -18.55 -14.34 15.08
N GLY A 267 -19.40 -15.10 14.40
CA GLY A 267 -20.62 -15.66 14.99
C GLY A 267 -21.67 -14.58 15.33
N LEU A 268 -21.48 -13.35 14.87
CA LEU A 268 -22.32 -12.19 15.14
C LEU A 268 -23.01 -11.73 13.86
N SER A 269 -24.24 -11.25 14.00
CA SER A 269 -24.86 -10.41 12.96
C SER A 269 -24.31 -9.00 13.11
N VAL A 270 -23.99 -8.34 12.01
CA VAL A 270 -23.53 -6.94 12.02
C VAL A 270 -24.56 -6.01 12.68
N TYR A 271 -25.86 -6.33 12.51
CA TYR A 271 -26.95 -5.63 13.18
C TYR A 271 -26.84 -5.76 14.69
N ASN A 272 -26.45 -6.91 15.23
CA ASN A 272 -26.35 -7.09 16.68
C ASN A 272 -25.24 -6.23 17.30
N VAL A 273 -24.20 -5.90 16.52
CA VAL A 273 -23.07 -5.08 16.97
C VAL A 273 -23.47 -3.60 16.94
N TRP A 274 -24.19 -3.17 15.90
CA TRP A 274 -24.47 -1.76 15.65
C TRP A 274 -25.91 -1.48 15.24
N CYS A 275 -26.88 -2.04 15.98
CA CYS A 275 -28.32 -1.95 15.68
C CYS A 275 -28.80 -0.53 15.33
N SER A 276 -28.29 0.50 16.01
CA SER A 276 -28.66 1.90 15.77
C SER A 276 -27.79 2.64 14.75
N LYS A 277 -26.65 2.07 14.33
CA LYS A 277 -25.66 2.72 13.45
C LYS A 277 -25.76 2.26 11.99
N PHE A 278 -26.50 1.18 11.74
CA PHE A 278 -26.63 0.55 10.41
C PHE A 278 -27.53 1.31 9.43
N GLU A 279 -28.34 2.25 9.93
CA GLU A 279 -29.20 3.12 9.13
C GLU A 279 -28.51 4.44 8.74
N HIS A 280 -27.18 4.54 8.91
CA HIS A 280 -26.43 5.73 8.49
C HIS A 280 -26.66 5.99 7.00
N GLU A 281 -26.95 7.25 6.64
CA GLU A 281 -27.35 7.61 5.28
C GLU A 281 -26.27 7.29 4.24
N ASP A 282 -24.99 7.39 4.63
CA ASP A 282 -23.83 7.08 3.79
C ASP A 282 -23.50 5.58 3.68
N LEU A 283 -24.21 4.72 4.39
CA LEU A 283 -24.09 3.27 4.23
C LEU A 283 -25.15 2.75 3.25
N LYS A 284 -24.79 1.68 2.56
CA LYS A 284 -25.71 0.92 1.72
C LYS A 284 -25.53 -0.58 1.90
N LEU A 285 -26.62 -1.27 1.59
CA LEU A 285 -26.75 -2.70 1.80
C LEU A 285 -27.34 -3.29 0.52
N GLU A 286 -26.49 -3.93 -0.28
CA GLU A 286 -26.84 -4.40 -1.61
C GLU A 286 -26.27 -5.79 -1.83
N LYS A 287 -27.11 -6.74 -2.25
CA LYS A 287 -26.70 -8.12 -2.60
C LYS A 287 -25.84 -8.82 -1.53
N GLY A 288 -26.11 -8.57 -0.25
CA GLY A 288 -25.38 -9.20 0.86
C GLY A 288 -24.09 -8.49 1.28
N TYR A 289 -23.82 -7.31 0.74
CA TYR A 289 -22.67 -6.48 1.11
C TYR A 289 -23.09 -5.23 1.86
N LEU A 290 -22.34 -4.88 2.90
CA LEU A 290 -22.34 -3.56 3.54
C LEU A 290 -21.20 -2.74 2.94
N SER A 291 -21.51 -1.59 2.34
CA SER A 291 -20.49 -0.69 1.81
C SER A 291 -20.88 0.77 1.98
N LEU A 292 -19.91 1.66 1.75
CA LEU A 292 -20.18 3.09 1.65
C LEU A 292 -20.90 3.39 0.33
N ARG A 293 -21.81 4.37 0.35
CA ARG A 293 -22.39 4.96 -0.86
C ARG A 293 -21.34 5.71 -1.66
N ASN A 294 -20.43 6.37 -0.96
CA ASN A 294 -19.27 7.05 -1.52
C ASN A 294 -18.12 6.92 -0.52
N LEU A 295 -16.95 6.50 -1.00
CA LEU A 295 -15.76 6.26 -0.17
C LEU A 295 -15.29 7.52 0.57
N LYS A 296 -15.62 8.71 0.09
CA LYS A 296 -15.28 9.97 0.79
C LYS A 296 -15.86 10.11 2.19
N TYR A 297 -16.96 9.41 2.49
CA TYR A 297 -17.62 9.47 3.79
C TYR A 297 -17.05 8.47 4.81
N LEU A 298 -15.96 7.77 4.46
CA LEU A 298 -15.34 6.76 5.31
C LEU A 298 -15.09 7.30 6.72
N ASP A 299 -14.33 8.39 6.85
CA ASP A 299 -13.95 8.93 8.15
C ASP A 299 -15.18 9.35 8.98
N THR A 300 -16.19 9.94 8.33
CA THR A 300 -17.45 10.34 8.99
C THR A 300 -18.18 9.13 9.57
N VAL A 301 -18.29 8.05 8.79
CA VAL A 301 -18.96 6.81 9.23
C VAL A 301 -18.16 6.11 10.34
N LEU A 302 -16.83 6.08 10.25
CA LEU A 302 -15.98 5.47 11.27
C LEU A 302 -16.05 6.23 12.60
N ILE A 303 -16.04 7.56 12.56
CA ILE A 303 -16.23 8.41 13.74
C ILE A 303 -17.59 8.14 14.39
N HIS A 304 -18.65 7.99 13.59
CA HIS A 304 -19.97 7.63 14.09
C HIS A 304 -19.95 6.28 14.83
N PHE A 305 -19.23 5.29 14.31
CA PHE A 305 -19.07 3.98 14.95
C PHE A 305 -18.28 4.04 16.26
N LEU A 306 -17.28 4.91 16.38
CA LEU A 306 -16.46 5.05 17.60
C LEU A 306 -17.16 5.81 18.74
N ASN A 307 -17.98 6.80 18.42
CA ASN A 307 -18.57 7.72 19.41
C ASN A 307 -19.84 7.19 20.10
N THR A 308 -20.13 5.89 19.99
CA THR A 308 -21.39 5.29 20.46
C THR A 308 -21.19 3.90 21.04
#